data_AF-A0A7W0UBH9-F1
#
_entry.id   AF-A0A7W0UBH9-F1
#
_cell.length_a   1.000
_cell.length_b   1.000
_cell.length_c   1.000
_cell.angle_alpha   90.00
_cell.angle_beta   90.00
_cell.angle_gamma   90.00
#
_symmetry.space_group_name_H-M   'P 1'
#
loop_
_entity.id
_entity.type
_entity.pdbx_description
1 polymer ?
#
loop_
_entity_poly.entity_id
_entity_poly.type
_entity_poly.pdbx_seq_one_letter_code
_entity_poly.pdbx_strand_id
1 'polypeptide(L)'
;MPVYRELAEQLLERIAAGQLPAGGTLPSVRAAARSHGTTPATIARAYAELARAGVVELAPRQVARVVGDGAVLARRALNGGRALRLAGSDDPLLDRVAGATDRIGAPGSFGGLSALWQRRADAATIHLRHRDGDYNAPFAARILDGRRPVLVHLWRREQGIIVPRDNPHGIETVKDLLGHTIALRAPGTGTHALLDRLLRDIGADPAALHGPLVETHLEAAIAVSAGLAEAAVGIRAAAATLELAFVALTWEPFELALPETALGAADDLLAAISSASRTPGFDLTDSGATRWL
;
A
#
# COMPACT_ATOMS: atom_id res chain seq x y z
N MET A 1 30.22 -14.38 -9.89
CA MET A 1 30.45 -12.94 -9.63
C MET A 1 31.76 -12.80 -8.84
N PRO A 2 32.32 -11.61 -8.55
CA PRO A 2 33.40 -11.50 -7.56
C PRO A 2 32.93 -12.01 -6.20
N VAL A 3 33.74 -12.80 -5.49
CA VAL A 3 33.38 -13.45 -4.20
C VAL A 3 32.85 -12.46 -3.15
N TYR A 4 33.38 -11.23 -3.10
CA TYR A 4 32.90 -10.22 -2.15
C TYR A 4 31.46 -9.76 -2.45
N ARG A 5 31.00 -9.81 -3.71
CA ARG A 5 29.62 -9.47 -4.08
C ARG A 5 28.67 -10.57 -3.66
N GLU A 6 29.04 -11.83 -3.87
CA GLU A 6 28.24 -12.98 -3.41
C GLU A 6 28.07 -12.97 -1.89
N LEU A 7 29.14 -12.62 -1.16
CA LEU A 7 29.07 -12.44 0.30
C LEU A 7 28.22 -11.23 0.72
N ALA A 8 28.30 -10.12 0.00
CA ALA A 8 27.45 -8.96 0.26
C ALA A 8 25.98 -9.31 0.05
N GLU A 9 25.65 -9.96 -1.07
CA GLU A 9 24.30 -10.42 -1.41
C GLU A 9 23.74 -11.37 -0.34
N GLN A 10 24.50 -12.39 0.06
CA GLN A 10 24.10 -13.28 1.17
C GLN A 10 23.84 -12.55 2.48
N LEU A 11 24.65 -11.54 2.82
CA LEU A 11 24.42 -10.76 4.04
C LEU A 11 23.17 -9.87 3.92
N LEU A 12 22.95 -9.27 2.74
CA LEU A 12 21.74 -8.51 2.45
C LEU A 12 20.50 -9.39 2.55
N GLU A 13 20.50 -10.60 1.99
CA GLU A 13 19.40 -11.57 2.09
C GLU A 13 19.06 -11.88 3.56
N ARG A 14 20.08 -12.11 4.38
CA ARG A 14 19.90 -12.39 5.81
C ARG A 14 19.35 -11.19 6.59
N ILE A 15 19.79 -9.98 6.26
CA ILE A 15 19.25 -8.73 6.86
C ILE A 15 17.82 -8.49 6.41
N ALA A 16 17.54 -8.65 5.11
CA ALA A 16 16.22 -8.53 4.50
C ALA A 16 15.19 -9.52 5.09
N ALA A 17 15.63 -10.74 5.40
CA ALA A 17 14.85 -11.77 6.06
C ALA A 17 14.73 -11.59 7.59
N GLY A 18 15.32 -10.53 8.17
CA GLY A 18 15.28 -10.25 9.60
C GLY A 18 16.16 -11.17 10.47
N GLN A 19 16.98 -12.04 9.86
CA GLN A 19 17.91 -12.93 10.58
C GLN A 19 19.08 -12.16 11.20
N LEU A 20 19.36 -10.96 10.69
CA LEU A 20 20.27 -9.98 11.24
C LEU A 20 19.46 -8.69 11.52
N PRO A 21 18.83 -8.58 12.70
CA PRO A 21 17.85 -7.52 12.97
C PRO A 21 18.52 -6.15 13.11
N ALA A 22 17.69 -5.10 13.03
CA ALA A 22 18.09 -3.72 13.25
C ALA A 22 18.83 -3.56 14.60
N GLY A 23 19.94 -2.84 14.57
CA GLY A 23 20.84 -2.69 15.71
C GLY A 23 21.74 -3.90 16.01
N GLY A 24 21.57 -5.03 15.32
CA GLY A 24 22.42 -6.21 15.43
C GLY A 24 23.82 -5.97 14.85
N THR A 25 24.81 -6.70 15.36
CA THR A 25 26.21 -6.59 14.93
C THR A 25 26.61 -7.76 14.03
N LEU A 26 27.32 -7.47 12.95
CA LEU A 26 27.94 -8.47 12.08
C LEU A 26 29.16 -9.10 12.78
N PRO A 27 29.77 -10.20 12.30
CA PRO A 27 31.04 -10.64 12.86
C PRO A 27 32.18 -9.66 12.52
N SER A 28 33.25 -9.64 13.31
CA SER A 28 34.46 -8.90 12.91
C SER A 28 35.02 -9.40 11.58
N VAL A 29 35.70 -8.53 10.82
CA VAL A 29 36.27 -8.88 9.49
C VAL A 29 37.11 -10.16 9.55
N ARG A 30 37.94 -10.32 10.59
CA ARG A 30 38.77 -11.51 10.78
C ARG A 30 37.96 -12.76 11.15
N ALA A 31 36.90 -12.61 11.95
CA ALA A 31 36.03 -13.72 12.31
C ALA A 31 35.23 -14.23 11.10
N ALA A 32 34.62 -13.31 10.34
CA ALA A 32 33.89 -13.62 9.12
C ALA A 32 34.80 -14.20 8.03
N ALA A 33 36.04 -13.73 7.90
CA ALA A 33 37.00 -14.29 6.96
C ALA A 33 37.26 -15.79 7.24
N ARG A 34 37.41 -16.17 8.52
CA ARG A 34 37.56 -17.57 8.93
C ARG A 34 36.32 -18.41 8.68
N SER A 35 35.12 -17.90 9.02
CA SER A 35 33.88 -18.66 8.84
C SER A 35 33.51 -18.90 7.39
N HIS A 36 33.83 -17.95 6.50
CA HIS A 36 33.55 -18.03 5.07
C HIS A 36 34.73 -18.57 4.24
N GLY A 37 35.84 -18.97 4.87
CA GLY A 37 37.01 -19.49 4.16
C GLY A 37 37.60 -18.50 3.15
N THR A 38 37.56 -17.20 3.43
CA THR A 38 38.00 -16.13 2.52
C THR A 38 39.00 -15.18 3.19
N THR A 39 39.43 -14.14 2.47
CA THR A 39 40.40 -13.17 2.99
C THR A 39 39.71 -12.03 3.77
N PRO A 40 40.39 -11.42 4.76
CA PRO A 40 39.91 -10.21 5.44
C PRO A 40 39.59 -9.06 4.47
N ALA A 41 40.36 -8.92 3.38
CA ALA A 41 40.11 -7.89 2.38
C ALA A 41 38.80 -8.13 1.61
N THR A 42 38.45 -9.39 1.33
CA THR A 42 37.17 -9.76 0.71
C THR A 42 35.99 -9.39 1.60
N ILE A 43 36.05 -9.71 2.90
CA ILE A 43 34.99 -9.36 3.86
C ILE A 43 34.88 -7.84 4.03
N ALA A 44 36.01 -7.14 4.15
CA ALA A 44 36.00 -5.69 4.27
C ALA A 44 35.33 -5.01 3.06
N ARG A 45 35.55 -5.53 1.85
CA ARG A 45 34.86 -5.07 0.64
C ARG A 45 33.36 -5.36 0.70
N ALA A 46 32.94 -6.55 1.12
CA ALA A 46 31.53 -6.88 1.28
C ALA A 46 30.84 -5.93 2.28
N TYR A 47 31.43 -5.71 3.46
CA TYR A 47 30.87 -4.78 4.45
C TYR A 47 30.85 -3.33 3.96
N ALA A 48 31.84 -2.91 3.17
CA ALA A 48 31.84 -1.59 2.55
C ALA A 48 30.71 -1.41 1.51
N GLU A 49 30.34 -2.47 0.77
CA GLU A 49 29.15 -2.44 -0.10
C GLU A 49 27.86 -2.26 0.70
N LEU A 50 27.69 -3.02 1.80
CA LEU A 50 26.55 -2.85 2.69
C LEU A 50 26.49 -1.43 3.28
N ALA A 51 27.63 -0.88 3.68
CA ALA A 51 27.71 0.47 4.22
C ALA A 51 27.42 1.55 3.17
N ARG A 52 27.88 1.36 1.93
CA ARG A 52 27.56 2.25 0.79
C ARG A 52 26.06 2.24 0.49
N ALA A 53 25.41 1.09 0.64
CA ALA A 53 23.96 0.95 0.53
C ALA A 53 23.19 1.48 1.75
N GLY A 54 23.88 1.98 2.78
CA GLY A 54 23.29 2.50 4.02
C GLY A 54 22.75 1.41 4.96
N VAL A 55 22.89 0.13 4.61
CA VAL A 55 22.32 -1.01 5.35
C VAL A 55 23.00 -1.22 6.70
N VAL A 56 24.28 -0.87 6.78
CA VAL A 56 25.08 -0.96 8.01
C VAL A 56 25.86 0.32 8.25
N GLU A 57 26.06 0.65 9.52
CA GLU A 57 27.01 1.68 9.95
C GLU A 57 28.35 1.05 10.34
N LEU A 58 29.44 1.71 9.93
CA LEU A 58 30.80 1.34 10.30
C LEU A 58 31.28 2.27 11.42
N ALA A 59 31.19 1.81 12.67
CA ALA A 59 31.68 2.58 13.81
C ALA A 59 33.22 2.46 13.93
N PRO A 60 33.95 3.53 14.32
CA PRO A 60 35.39 3.46 14.54
C PRO A 60 35.74 2.42 15.61
N ARG A 61 36.60 1.45 15.26
CA ARG A 61 37.08 0.36 16.14
C ARG A 61 36.01 -0.65 16.59
N GLN A 62 34.79 -0.58 16.05
CA GLN A 62 33.71 -1.52 16.35
C GLN A 62 33.20 -2.25 15.11
N VAL A 63 32.49 -3.31 15.44
CA VAL A 63 31.82 -4.26 14.59
C VAL A 63 30.73 -3.56 13.76
N ALA A 64 30.61 -3.89 12.46
CA ALA A 64 29.57 -3.31 11.60
C ALA A 64 28.18 -3.61 12.17
N ARG A 65 27.30 -2.61 12.20
CA ARG A 65 25.98 -2.71 12.83
C ARG A 65 24.87 -2.42 11.84
N VAL A 66 23.80 -3.22 11.85
CA VAL A 66 22.62 -3.02 11.00
C VAL A 66 21.87 -1.76 11.46
N VAL A 67 21.57 -0.85 10.54
CA VAL A 67 20.84 0.39 10.87
C VAL A 67 19.35 0.13 11.19
N GLY A 68 18.64 1.12 11.71
CA GLY A 68 17.22 1.01 12.08
C GLY A 68 16.33 0.44 10.98
N ASP A 69 16.46 0.97 9.76
CA ASP A 69 15.71 0.52 8.58
C ASP A 69 16.50 -0.49 7.72
N GLY A 70 17.45 -1.22 8.34
CA GLY A 70 18.41 -2.06 7.62
C GLY A 70 17.76 -3.15 6.76
N ALA A 71 16.63 -3.72 7.18
CA ALA A 71 15.90 -4.73 6.40
C ALA A 71 15.33 -4.16 5.09
N VAL A 72 14.75 -2.95 5.14
CA VAL A 72 14.22 -2.25 3.96
C VAL A 72 15.37 -1.85 3.04
N LEU A 73 16.45 -1.28 3.59
CA LEU A 73 17.61 -0.89 2.81
C LEU A 73 18.31 -2.10 2.16
N ALA A 74 18.32 -3.25 2.82
CA ALA A 74 18.91 -4.46 2.28
C ALA A 74 18.13 -5.00 1.08
N ARG A 75 16.80 -5.07 1.17
CA ARG A 75 15.91 -5.41 0.06
C ARG A 75 16.06 -4.45 -1.11
N ARG A 76 16.12 -3.13 -0.85
CA ARG A 76 16.43 -2.12 -1.89
C ARG A 76 17.75 -2.41 -2.60
N ALA A 77 18.80 -2.71 -1.84
CA ALA A 77 20.12 -3.01 -2.41
C ALA A 77 20.09 -4.28 -3.28
N LEU A 78 19.36 -5.32 -2.86
CA LEU A 78 19.11 -6.54 -3.65
C LEU A 78 18.33 -6.24 -4.95
N ASN A 79 17.40 -5.29 -4.90
CA ASN A 79 16.58 -4.85 -6.04
C ASN A 79 17.25 -3.77 -6.91
N GLY A 80 18.58 -3.65 -6.89
CA GLY A 80 19.32 -2.70 -7.73
C GLY A 80 19.29 -1.24 -7.25
N GLY A 81 18.92 -1.01 -5.99
CA GLY A 81 19.02 0.29 -5.31
C GLY A 81 17.92 1.29 -5.62
N ARG A 82 16.86 0.91 -6.36
CA ARG A 82 15.70 1.78 -6.63
C ARG A 82 14.50 1.34 -5.81
N ALA A 83 13.84 2.30 -5.18
CA ALA A 83 12.54 2.06 -4.57
C ALA A 83 11.49 1.81 -5.67
N LEU A 84 10.45 1.04 -5.33
CA LEU A 84 9.34 0.76 -6.23
C LEU A 84 8.66 2.08 -6.61
N ARG A 85 8.64 2.42 -7.91
CA ARG A 85 7.87 3.57 -8.39
C ARG A 85 6.39 3.23 -8.37
N LEU A 86 5.66 3.83 -7.45
CA LEU A 86 4.26 3.53 -7.21
C LEU A 86 3.37 4.66 -7.70
N ALA A 87 2.37 4.33 -8.50
CA ALA A 87 1.31 5.24 -8.93
C ALA A 87 -0.07 4.68 -8.51
N GLY A 88 -1.14 5.46 -8.67
CA GLY A 88 -2.50 4.95 -8.56
C GLY A 88 -3.31 5.57 -7.43
N SER A 89 -4.25 4.79 -6.90
CA SER A 89 -5.14 5.23 -5.85
C SER A 89 -4.39 5.47 -4.54
N ASP A 90 -4.77 6.54 -3.85
CA ASP A 90 -4.34 6.81 -2.49
C ASP A 90 -5.19 6.00 -1.49
N ASP A 91 -4.59 5.75 -0.32
CA ASP A 91 -5.25 5.08 0.80
C ASP A 91 -4.56 5.47 2.11
N PRO A 92 -5.31 5.76 3.19
CA PRO A 92 -4.70 6.16 4.46
C PRO A 92 -3.69 5.16 5.06
N LEU A 93 -3.84 3.87 4.78
CA LEU A 93 -2.89 2.86 5.24
C LEU A 93 -1.62 2.85 4.37
N LEU A 94 -1.75 3.17 3.08
CA LEU A 94 -0.62 3.32 2.17
C LEU A 94 0.24 4.56 2.50
N ASP A 95 -0.36 5.61 3.04
CA ASP A 95 0.35 6.83 3.47
C ASP A 95 1.29 6.56 4.65
N ARG A 96 0.93 5.61 5.53
CA ARG A 96 1.80 5.20 6.65
C ARG A 96 3.06 4.47 6.21
N VAL A 97 3.04 3.89 5.03
CA VAL A 97 4.16 3.13 4.44
C VAL A 97 4.76 3.83 3.24
N ALA A 98 4.47 5.12 3.04
CA ALA A 98 4.90 5.89 1.88
C ALA A 98 6.43 5.89 1.69
N GLY A 99 7.20 5.86 2.79
CA GLY A 99 8.66 5.80 2.77
C GLY A 99 9.25 4.53 2.13
N ALA A 100 8.45 3.48 1.92
CA ALA A 100 8.88 2.25 1.24
C ALA A 100 8.93 2.40 -0.30
N THR A 101 8.26 3.41 -0.88
CA THR A 101 8.02 3.54 -2.32
C THR A 101 8.35 4.94 -2.84
N ASP A 102 8.69 5.05 -4.13
CA ASP A 102 8.79 6.35 -4.81
C ASP A 102 7.43 6.68 -5.45
N ARG A 103 6.65 7.58 -4.85
CA ARG A 103 5.33 7.95 -5.38
C ARG A 103 5.45 8.77 -6.67
N ILE A 104 4.76 8.34 -7.72
CA ILE A 104 4.68 9.02 -9.02
C ILE A 104 3.33 9.73 -9.13
N GLY A 105 3.33 11.00 -9.56
CA GLY A 105 2.11 11.78 -9.77
C GLY A 105 1.22 11.19 -10.86
N ALA A 106 0.22 10.41 -10.46
CA ALA A 106 -0.80 9.82 -11.31
C ALA A 106 -1.96 9.30 -10.41
N PRO A 107 -2.80 10.21 -9.89
CA PRO A 107 -3.79 9.88 -8.87
C PRO A 107 -4.90 8.99 -9.42
N GLY A 108 -5.42 8.13 -8.54
CA GLY A 108 -6.53 7.23 -8.83
C GLY A 108 -6.13 6.01 -9.67
N SER A 109 -6.96 4.96 -9.62
CA SER A 109 -6.62 3.67 -10.23
C SER A 109 -6.34 3.75 -11.73
N PHE A 110 -7.12 4.53 -12.49
CA PHE A 110 -6.88 4.72 -13.93
C PHE A 110 -5.60 5.51 -14.21
N GLY A 111 -5.28 6.52 -13.39
CA GLY A 111 -4.00 7.23 -13.46
C GLY A 111 -2.82 6.28 -13.25
N GLY A 112 -2.91 5.43 -12.23
CA GLY A 112 -1.94 4.38 -11.93
C GLY A 112 -1.74 3.40 -13.08
N LEU A 113 -2.83 2.83 -13.60
CA LEU A 113 -2.78 1.92 -14.75
C LEU A 113 -2.19 2.59 -16.00
N SER A 114 -2.53 3.84 -16.26
CA SER A 114 -1.95 4.63 -17.35
C SER A 114 -0.44 4.83 -17.18
N ALA A 115 0.02 5.13 -15.95
CA ALA A 115 1.45 5.24 -15.65
C ALA A 115 2.19 3.90 -15.80
N LEU A 116 1.54 2.79 -15.47
CA LEU A 116 2.08 1.44 -15.61
C LEU A 116 2.20 1.02 -17.08
N TRP A 117 1.18 1.33 -17.89
CA TRP A 117 1.17 1.13 -19.35
C TRP A 117 2.30 1.92 -20.02
N GLN A 118 2.49 3.19 -19.62
CA GLN A 118 3.52 4.08 -20.12
C GLN A 118 4.92 3.80 -19.52
N ARG A 119 5.06 2.79 -18.65
CA ARG A 119 6.32 2.42 -17.97
C ARG A 119 6.95 3.55 -17.15
N ARG A 120 6.13 4.53 -16.73
CA ARG A 120 6.51 5.60 -15.81
C ARG A 120 6.53 5.11 -14.36
N ALA A 121 5.65 4.16 -14.03
CA ALA A 121 5.59 3.47 -12.75
C ALA A 121 5.99 1.98 -12.90
N ASP A 122 6.47 1.39 -11.80
CA ASP A 122 6.78 -0.04 -11.70
C ASP A 122 5.54 -0.83 -11.25
N ALA A 123 4.67 -0.21 -10.46
CA ALA A 123 3.41 -0.77 -10.00
C ALA A 123 2.31 0.29 -9.87
N ALA A 124 1.05 -0.16 -9.81
CA ALA A 124 -0.12 0.68 -9.62
C ALA A 124 -1.04 0.14 -8.51
N THR A 125 -1.40 0.98 -7.54
CA THR A 125 -2.47 0.66 -6.58
C THR A 125 -3.84 0.87 -7.21
N ILE A 126 -4.69 -0.15 -7.16
CA ILE A 126 -6.00 -0.17 -7.82
C ILE A 126 -7.08 -0.83 -6.95
N HIS A 127 -8.32 -0.37 -7.15
CA HIS A 127 -9.53 -0.93 -6.53
C HIS A 127 -10.74 -0.74 -7.47
N LEU A 128 -10.57 -1.15 -8.71
CA LEU A 128 -11.58 -1.01 -9.76
C LEU A 128 -12.45 -2.25 -9.83
N ARG A 129 -13.77 -2.07 -9.75
CA ARG A 129 -14.73 -3.14 -9.99
C ARG A 129 -15.07 -3.19 -11.48
N HIS A 130 -14.91 -4.36 -12.09
CA HIS A 130 -15.32 -4.60 -13.47
C HIS A 130 -16.81 -4.99 -13.53
N ARG A 131 -17.42 -4.87 -14.70
CA ARG A 131 -18.86 -5.11 -14.92
C ARG A 131 -19.29 -6.56 -14.68
N ASP A 132 -18.37 -7.50 -14.83
CA ASP A 132 -18.58 -8.93 -14.52
C ASP A 132 -18.51 -9.21 -13.01
N GLY A 133 -18.14 -8.22 -12.21
CA GLY A 133 -18.04 -8.31 -10.76
C GLY A 133 -16.65 -8.63 -10.22
N ASP A 134 -15.68 -8.98 -11.08
CA ASP A 134 -14.30 -9.16 -10.65
C ASP A 134 -13.66 -7.79 -10.35
N TYR A 135 -12.74 -7.76 -9.41
CA TYR A 135 -11.97 -6.57 -9.07
C TYR A 135 -10.60 -6.65 -9.72
N ASN A 136 -10.13 -5.53 -10.25
CA ASN A 136 -8.75 -5.26 -10.67
C ASN A 136 -8.20 -6.13 -11.82
N ALA A 137 -8.37 -7.45 -11.79
CA ALA A 137 -7.82 -8.42 -12.73
C ALA A 137 -8.14 -8.11 -14.19
N PRO A 138 -9.40 -7.81 -14.59
CA PRO A 138 -9.70 -7.46 -15.98
C PRO A 138 -8.93 -6.22 -16.48
N PHE A 139 -8.67 -5.26 -15.58
CA PHE A 139 -7.94 -4.03 -15.92
C PHE A 139 -6.43 -4.27 -15.97
N ALA A 140 -5.88 -4.95 -14.96
CA ALA A 140 -4.45 -5.26 -14.87
C ALA A 140 -4.00 -6.16 -16.03
N ALA A 141 -4.75 -7.22 -16.34
CA ALA A 141 -4.47 -8.12 -17.47
C ALA A 141 -4.38 -7.37 -18.80
N ARG A 142 -5.31 -6.43 -19.03
CA ARG A 142 -5.32 -5.61 -20.25
C ARG A 142 -4.10 -4.70 -20.34
N ILE A 143 -3.76 -4.03 -19.25
CA ILE A 143 -2.73 -2.99 -19.21
C ILE A 143 -1.31 -3.57 -19.27
N LEU A 144 -1.14 -4.77 -18.72
CA LEU A 144 0.13 -5.50 -18.64
C LEU A 144 0.21 -6.67 -19.62
N ASP A 145 -0.61 -6.65 -20.68
CA ASP A 145 -0.59 -7.70 -21.70
C ASP A 145 0.83 -7.94 -22.24
N GLY A 146 1.22 -9.21 -22.35
CA GLY A 146 2.58 -9.62 -22.72
C GLY A 146 3.68 -9.35 -21.67
N ARG A 147 3.35 -8.86 -20.46
CA ARG A 147 4.33 -8.55 -19.39
C ARG A 147 4.18 -9.43 -18.15
N ARG A 148 3.46 -10.56 -18.27
CA ARG A 148 3.16 -11.50 -17.18
C ARG A 148 2.59 -10.76 -15.96
N PRO A 149 1.32 -10.31 -16.05
CA PRO A 149 0.70 -9.50 -15.01
C PRO A 149 0.60 -10.27 -13.69
N VAL A 150 0.88 -9.57 -12.59
CA VAL A 150 0.67 -10.05 -11.24
C VAL A 150 -0.16 -9.01 -10.48
N LEU A 151 -1.20 -9.47 -9.80
CA LEU A 151 -1.84 -8.73 -8.72
C LEU A 151 -1.29 -9.20 -7.39
N VAL A 152 -0.85 -8.27 -6.57
CA VAL A 152 -0.50 -8.52 -5.17
C VAL A 152 -1.59 -7.92 -4.30
N HIS A 153 -2.24 -8.76 -3.51
CA HIS A 153 -3.23 -8.32 -2.54
C HIS A 153 -2.56 -7.49 -1.45
N LEU A 154 -2.99 -6.24 -1.24
CA LEU A 154 -2.45 -5.43 -0.15
C LEU A 154 -3.34 -5.56 1.08
N TRP A 155 -4.64 -5.30 0.94
CA TRP A 155 -5.64 -5.46 1.99
C TRP A 155 -7.05 -5.40 1.40
N ARG A 156 -8.04 -5.71 2.22
CA ARG A 156 -9.43 -5.29 2.00
C ARG A 156 -9.73 -4.11 2.91
N ARG A 157 -10.55 -3.18 2.43
CA ARG A 157 -11.05 -2.07 3.23
C ARG A 157 -12.57 -2.04 3.21
N GLU A 158 -13.15 -1.64 4.33
CA GLU A 158 -14.59 -1.63 4.52
C GLU A 158 -15.18 -0.27 4.13
N GLN A 159 -16.05 -0.28 3.11
CA GLN A 159 -16.85 0.85 2.69
C GLN A 159 -18.23 0.83 3.37
N GLY A 160 -18.73 2.02 3.68
CA GLY A 160 -19.98 2.17 4.40
C GLY A 160 -20.44 3.62 4.52
N ILE A 161 -21.52 3.80 5.27
CA ILE A 161 -22.11 5.10 5.56
C ILE A 161 -21.54 5.58 6.89
N ILE A 162 -20.97 6.78 6.88
CA ILE A 162 -20.48 7.51 8.04
C ILE A 162 -21.62 8.39 8.53
N VAL A 163 -21.99 8.26 9.80
CA VAL A 163 -23.09 8.99 10.44
C VAL A 163 -22.65 9.50 11.81
N PRO A 164 -23.33 10.51 12.39
CA PRO A 164 -23.08 10.92 13.78
C PRO A 164 -23.17 9.72 14.73
N ARG A 165 -22.44 9.75 15.85
CA ARG A 165 -22.29 8.62 16.80
C ARG A 165 -23.62 7.96 17.19
N ASP A 166 -24.67 8.75 17.38
CA ASP A 166 -25.98 8.28 17.82
C ASP A 166 -26.95 7.99 16.66
N ASN A 167 -26.50 8.13 15.41
CA ASN A 167 -27.28 7.98 14.19
C ASN A 167 -28.69 8.61 14.28
N PRO A 168 -28.80 9.93 14.53
CA PRO A 168 -30.07 10.58 14.87
C PRO A 168 -31.14 10.49 13.77
N HIS A 169 -30.72 10.25 12.53
CA HIS A 169 -31.60 10.11 11.37
C HIS A 169 -31.96 8.63 11.06
N GLY A 170 -31.44 7.66 11.83
CA GLY A 170 -31.74 6.24 11.64
C GLY A 170 -31.30 5.70 10.28
N ILE A 171 -30.20 6.22 9.73
CA ILE A 171 -29.71 5.81 8.41
C ILE A 171 -29.05 4.44 8.55
N GLU A 172 -29.59 3.42 7.89
CA GLU A 172 -29.08 2.03 7.93
C GLU A 172 -28.77 1.47 6.53
N THR A 173 -29.26 2.12 5.48
CA THR A 173 -29.09 1.69 4.09
C THR A 173 -28.84 2.89 3.17
N VAL A 174 -28.39 2.63 1.94
CA VAL A 174 -28.23 3.70 0.93
C VAL A 174 -29.56 4.37 0.54
N LYS A 175 -30.70 3.68 0.77
CA LYS A 175 -32.03 4.25 0.51
C LYS A 175 -32.34 5.38 1.49
N ASP A 176 -31.90 5.23 2.73
CA ASP A 176 -32.15 6.20 3.81
C ASP A 176 -31.32 7.47 3.63
N LEU A 177 -30.41 7.53 2.64
CA LEU A 177 -29.72 8.76 2.26
C LEU A 177 -30.61 9.72 1.46
N LEU A 178 -31.69 9.22 0.87
CA LEU A 178 -32.59 10.04 0.06
C LEU A 178 -33.33 11.04 0.95
N GLY A 179 -33.30 12.32 0.57
CA GLY A 179 -33.92 13.40 1.34
C GLY A 179 -33.03 13.98 2.46
N HIS A 180 -31.82 13.45 2.64
CA HIS A 180 -30.82 13.96 3.58
C HIS A 180 -29.69 14.72 2.89
N THR A 181 -29.00 15.58 3.64
CA THR A 181 -27.79 16.27 3.17
C THR A 181 -26.59 15.34 3.29
N ILE A 182 -26.03 14.92 2.16
CA ILE A 182 -24.96 13.93 2.08
C ILE A 182 -23.65 14.58 1.66
N ALA A 183 -22.56 14.33 2.39
CA ALA A 183 -21.22 14.64 1.88
C ALA A 183 -20.83 13.61 0.82
N LEU A 184 -20.69 14.08 -0.42
CA LEU A 184 -20.48 13.26 -1.60
C LEU A 184 -19.01 13.28 -2.01
N ARG A 185 -18.41 12.10 -2.16
CA ARG A 185 -17.07 12.00 -2.76
C ARG A 185 -17.10 12.52 -4.20
N ALA A 186 -16.04 13.19 -4.62
CA ALA A 186 -15.90 13.72 -5.97
C ALA A 186 -16.19 12.66 -7.06
N PRO A 187 -16.83 13.04 -8.18
CA PRO A 187 -17.05 12.16 -9.32
C PRO A 187 -15.75 11.52 -9.82
N GLY A 188 -15.85 10.27 -10.27
CA GLY A 188 -14.69 9.48 -10.73
C GLY A 188 -13.92 8.76 -9.62
N THR A 189 -14.23 9.01 -8.35
CA THR A 189 -13.70 8.20 -7.24
C THR A 189 -14.43 6.86 -7.14
N GLY A 190 -13.74 5.83 -6.64
CA GLY A 190 -14.33 4.49 -6.47
C GLY A 190 -15.54 4.47 -5.51
N THR A 191 -15.53 5.29 -4.46
CA THR A 191 -16.64 5.42 -3.52
C THR A 191 -17.87 6.09 -4.14
N HIS A 192 -17.68 7.12 -4.97
CA HIS A 192 -18.79 7.72 -5.72
C HIS A 192 -19.42 6.69 -6.65
N ALA A 193 -18.60 5.93 -7.41
CA ALA A 193 -19.08 4.87 -8.28
C ALA A 193 -19.81 3.75 -7.52
N LEU A 194 -19.36 3.41 -6.30
CA LEU A 194 -20.07 2.46 -5.43
C LEU A 194 -21.46 2.99 -5.04
N LEU A 195 -21.55 4.22 -4.53
CA LEU A 195 -22.82 4.83 -4.13
C LEU A 195 -23.81 4.88 -5.28
N ASP A 196 -23.35 5.37 -6.43
CA ASP A 196 -24.11 5.42 -7.68
C ASP A 196 -24.71 4.07 -8.07
N ARG A 197 -23.91 3.01 -7.96
CA ARG A 197 -24.37 1.64 -8.24
C ARG A 197 -25.40 1.18 -7.21
N LEU A 198 -25.12 1.35 -5.92
CA LEU A 198 -26.01 0.90 -4.85
C LEU A 198 -27.38 1.58 -4.90
N LEU A 199 -27.44 2.86 -5.28
CA LEU A 199 -28.70 3.58 -5.51
C LEU A 199 -29.43 3.05 -6.75
N ARG A 200 -28.71 2.84 -7.86
CA ARG A 200 -29.32 2.27 -9.07
C ARG A 200 -29.83 0.84 -8.87
N ASP A 201 -29.13 0.04 -8.07
CA ASP A 201 -29.54 -1.34 -7.73
C ASP A 201 -30.90 -1.36 -7.00
N ILE A 202 -31.28 -0.28 -6.30
CA ILE A 202 -32.59 -0.11 -5.65
C ILE A 202 -33.58 0.76 -6.47
N GLY A 203 -33.24 1.10 -7.71
CA GLY A 203 -34.07 1.93 -8.59
C GLY A 203 -34.10 3.42 -8.26
N ALA A 204 -33.18 3.91 -7.43
CA ALA A 204 -33.05 5.33 -7.10
C ALA A 204 -32.11 6.04 -8.09
N ASP A 205 -32.38 7.32 -8.36
CA ASP A 205 -31.51 8.18 -9.16
C ASP A 205 -30.41 8.78 -8.27
N PRO A 206 -29.11 8.53 -8.54
CA PRO A 206 -28.04 9.16 -7.78
C PRO A 206 -28.06 10.69 -7.82
N ALA A 207 -28.64 11.31 -8.85
CA ALA A 207 -28.80 12.76 -8.94
C ALA A 207 -29.79 13.33 -7.90
N ALA A 208 -30.56 12.48 -7.21
CA ALA A 208 -31.44 12.89 -6.11
C ALA A 208 -30.67 13.21 -4.82
N LEU A 209 -29.42 12.76 -4.69
CA LEU A 209 -28.57 13.13 -3.55
C LEU A 209 -28.01 14.54 -3.72
N HIS A 210 -27.89 15.25 -2.61
CA HIS A 210 -27.35 16.60 -2.56
C HIS A 210 -26.49 16.79 -1.31
N GLY A 211 -25.60 17.80 -1.35
CA GLY A 211 -24.73 18.16 -0.24
C GLY A 211 -23.32 18.52 -0.73
N PRO A 212 -22.36 18.72 0.20
CA PRO A 212 -21.03 19.16 -0.16
C PRO A 212 -20.24 18.09 -0.93
N LEU A 213 -19.52 18.50 -1.97
CA LEU A 213 -18.52 17.66 -2.64
C LEU A 213 -17.21 17.71 -1.88
N VAL A 214 -16.61 16.54 -1.65
CA VAL A 214 -15.35 16.40 -0.90
C VAL A 214 -14.36 15.47 -1.61
N GLU A 215 -13.08 15.77 -1.47
CA GLU A 215 -12.00 15.10 -2.20
C GLU A 215 -11.45 13.91 -1.43
N THR A 216 -11.50 13.91 -0.10
CA THR A 216 -10.91 12.84 0.73
C THR A 216 -11.91 12.15 1.65
N HIS A 217 -11.57 10.95 2.15
CA HIS A 217 -12.45 10.23 3.09
C HIS A 217 -12.50 10.96 4.44
N LEU A 218 -11.40 11.59 4.82
CA LEU A 218 -11.32 12.38 6.04
C LEU A 218 -12.20 13.64 5.92
N GLU A 219 -12.18 14.34 4.80
CA GLU A 219 -13.08 15.48 4.56
C GLU A 219 -14.56 15.07 4.63
N ALA A 220 -14.90 13.89 4.10
CA ALA A 220 -16.26 13.35 4.20
C ALA A 220 -16.67 13.12 5.66
N ALA A 221 -15.77 12.54 6.47
CA ALA A 221 -16.00 12.36 7.90
C ALA A 221 -16.06 13.70 8.65
N ILE A 222 -15.20 14.67 8.31
CA ILE A 222 -15.21 16.03 8.89
C ILE A 222 -16.54 16.73 8.60
N ALA A 223 -17.07 16.62 7.38
CA ALA A 223 -18.35 17.23 7.01
C ALA A 223 -19.50 16.72 7.89
N VAL A 224 -19.53 15.40 8.18
CA VAL A 224 -20.49 14.81 9.11
C VAL A 224 -20.25 15.28 10.54
N SER A 225 -19.00 15.21 11.02
CA SER A 225 -18.65 15.64 12.38
C SER A 225 -18.93 17.12 12.64
N ALA A 226 -18.84 17.97 11.63
CA ALA A 226 -19.10 19.40 11.72
C ALA A 226 -20.58 19.77 11.50
N GLY A 227 -21.46 18.79 11.23
CA GLY A 227 -22.87 19.04 10.93
C GLY A 227 -23.13 19.72 9.59
N LEU A 228 -22.16 19.70 8.67
CA LEU A 228 -22.32 20.19 7.29
C LEU A 228 -23.05 19.17 6.40
N ALA A 229 -23.07 17.90 6.83
CA ALA A 229 -23.83 16.83 6.23
C ALA A 229 -24.36 15.90 7.34
N GLU A 230 -25.49 15.25 7.08
CA GLU A 230 -26.14 14.30 7.99
C GLU A 230 -25.53 12.90 7.85
N ALA A 231 -24.97 12.58 6.68
CA ALA A 231 -24.22 11.36 6.44
C ALA A 231 -23.19 11.53 5.30
N ALA A 232 -22.29 10.57 5.17
CA ALA A 232 -21.36 10.48 4.04
C ALA A 232 -21.12 9.01 3.66
N VAL A 233 -20.71 8.75 2.42
CA VAL A 233 -20.19 7.43 2.06
C VAL A 233 -18.67 7.47 2.06
N GLY A 234 -18.04 6.53 2.78
CA GLY A 234 -16.59 6.49 2.94
C GLY A 234 -16.10 5.17 3.50
N ILE A 235 -14.86 5.17 4.01
CA ILE A 235 -14.24 3.98 4.61
C ILE A 235 -14.33 4.03 6.14
N ARG A 236 -14.42 2.86 6.78
CA ARG A 236 -14.52 2.77 8.25
C ARG A 236 -13.35 3.46 8.96
N ALA A 237 -12.15 3.44 8.39
CA ALA A 237 -10.99 4.10 8.97
C ALA A 237 -11.19 5.62 9.16
N ALA A 238 -11.88 6.28 8.23
CA ALA A 238 -12.17 7.71 8.32
C ALA A 238 -13.21 8.01 9.42
N ALA A 239 -14.28 7.20 9.51
CA ALA A 239 -15.26 7.31 10.60
C ALA A 239 -14.59 7.10 11.96
N ALA A 240 -13.74 6.07 12.08
CA ALA A 240 -13.03 5.74 13.31
C ALA A 240 -12.09 6.88 13.77
N THR A 241 -11.52 7.64 12.83
CA THR A 241 -10.60 8.75 13.13
C THR A 241 -11.29 9.89 13.90
N LEU A 242 -12.58 10.09 13.66
CA LEU A 242 -13.41 11.11 14.33
C LEU A 242 -14.43 10.49 15.30
N GLU A 243 -14.26 9.20 15.59
CA GLU A 243 -15.14 8.41 16.46
C GLU A 243 -16.65 8.49 16.09
N LEU A 244 -16.92 8.60 14.79
CA LEU A 244 -18.27 8.59 14.23
C LEU A 244 -18.80 7.16 14.13
N ALA A 245 -20.13 7.03 14.09
CA ALA A 245 -20.75 5.74 13.82
C ALA A 245 -20.62 5.37 12.34
N PHE A 246 -20.69 4.07 12.07
CA PHE A 246 -20.45 3.53 10.74
C PHE A 246 -21.37 2.36 10.44
N VAL A 247 -22.09 2.46 9.33
CA VAL A 247 -22.98 1.44 8.80
C VAL A 247 -22.28 0.73 7.64
N ALA A 248 -21.99 -0.54 7.81
CA ALA A 248 -21.24 -1.33 6.83
C ALA A 248 -22.06 -1.57 5.54
N LEU A 249 -21.41 -1.38 4.38
CA LEU A 249 -22.03 -1.70 3.08
C LEU A 249 -21.31 -2.84 2.36
N THR A 250 -19.97 -2.77 2.25
CA THR A 250 -19.20 -3.80 1.55
C THR A 250 -17.73 -3.74 1.91
N TRP A 251 -17.04 -4.85 1.70
CA TRP A 251 -15.59 -4.91 1.62
C TRP A 251 -15.13 -4.78 0.18
N GLU A 252 -14.07 -4.02 -0.06
CA GLU A 252 -13.42 -3.96 -1.36
C GLU A 252 -11.93 -4.33 -1.25
N PRO A 253 -11.39 -5.07 -2.23
CA PRO A 253 -9.96 -5.33 -2.29
C PRO A 253 -9.20 -4.10 -2.78
N PHE A 254 -8.05 -3.85 -2.19
CA PHE A 254 -7.08 -2.86 -2.60
C PHE A 254 -5.78 -3.58 -2.94
N GLU A 255 -5.38 -3.49 -4.20
CA GLU A 255 -4.35 -4.37 -4.75
C GLU A 255 -3.32 -3.59 -5.55
N LEU A 256 -2.16 -4.21 -5.69
CA LEU A 256 -1.05 -3.71 -6.46
C LEU A 256 -0.97 -4.47 -7.78
N ALA A 257 -1.12 -3.77 -8.90
CA ALA A 257 -0.90 -4.31 -10.23
C ALA A 257 0.54 -4.03 -10.68
N LEU A 258 1.26 -5.06 -11.10
CA LEU A 258 2.64 -4.95 -11.56
C LEU A 258 3.01 -6.10 -12.53
N PRO A 259 4.02 -5.93 -13.40
CA PRO A 259 4.60 -7.05 -14.14
C PRO A 259 5.44 -7.95 -13.21
N GLU A 260 5.63 -9.22 -13.57
CA GLU A 260 6.52 -10.17 -12.86
C GLU A 260 7.89 -9.56 -12.51
N THR A 261 8.48 -8.80 -13.45
CA THR A 261 9.79 -8.18 -13.28
C THR A 261 9.88 -7.16 -12.14
N ALA A 262 8.74 -6.65 -11.64
CA ALA A 262 8.69 -5.69 -10.55
C ALA A 262 8.28 -6.33 -9.20
N LEU A 263 8.06 -7.66 -9.17
CA LEU A 263 7.56 -8.34 -7.97
C LEU A 263 8.52 -8.24 -6.79
N GLY A 264 9.81 -8.48 -7.00
CA GLY A 264 10.82 -8.34 -5.93
C GLY A 264 10.92 -6.93 -5.36
N ALA A 265 10.67 -5.89 -6.17
CA ALA A 265 10.68 -4.51 -5.71
C ALA A 265 9.48 -4.18 -4.79
N ALA A 266 8.41 -4.98 -4.81
CA ALA A 266 7.26 -4.80 -3.93
C ALA A 266 7.51 -5.32 -2.50
N ASP A 267 8.56 -6.11 -2.26
CA ASP A 267 8.84 -6.72 -0.96
C ASP A 267 9.03 -5.67 0.15
N ASP A 268 9.60 -4.52 -0.16
CA ASP A 268 9.75 -3.41 0.80
C ASP A 268 8.41 -2.87 1.27
N LEU A 269 7.49 -2.68 0.32
CA LEU A 269 6.15 -2.23 0.63
C LEU A 269 5.42 -3.27 1.48
N LEU A 270 5.50 -4.55 1.13
CA LEU A 270 4.84 -5.63 1.87
C LEU A 270 5.39 -5.80 3.30
N ALA A 271 6.69 -5.64 3.51
CA ALA A 271 7.26 -5.61 4.86
C ALA A 271 6.77 -4.41 5.67
N ALA A 272 6.75 -3.22 5.07
CA ALA A 272 6.27 -2.01 5.74
C ALA A 272 4.78 -2.12 6.10
N ILE A 273 3.96 -2.78 5.29
CA ILE A 273 2.55 -3.03 5.57
C ILE A 273 2.39 -3.95 6.79
N SER A 274 3.18 -5.01 6.87
CA SER A 274 3.12 -6.00 7.95
C SER A 274 3.37 -5.37 9.32
N SER A 275 4.24 -4.36 9.40
CA SER A 275 4.54 -3.62 10.64
C SER A 275 3.49 -2.54 11.00
N ALA A 276 2.64 -2.12 10.06
CA ALA A 276 1.59 -1.11 10.25
C ALA A 276 0.26 -1.69 10.79
N SER A 277 0.29 -2.91 11.32
CA SER A 277 -0.89 -3.69 11.70
C SER A 277 -1.69 -3.02 12.83
N ARG A 278 -3.04 -2.97 12.65
CA ARG A 278 -4.12 -2.45 13.53
C ARG A 278 -4.74 -1.10 13.15
N THR A 279 -5.29 -0.99 11.93
CA THR A 279 -6.17 0.13 11.57
C THR A 279 -7.61 -0.36 11.44
N PRO A 280 -8.60 0.21 12.17
CA PRO A 280 -9.99 -0.16 12.03
C PRO A 280 -10.48 -0.05 10.59
N GLY A 281 -11.24 -1.04 10.11
CA GLY A 281 -11.78 -1.04 8.75
C GLY A 281 -10.85 -1.60 7.67
N PHE A 282 -9.71 -2.17 8.07
CA PHE A 282 -8.81 -2.88 7.16
C PHE A 282 -8.67 -4.34 7.57
N ASP A 283 -8.67 -5.23 6.58
CA ASP A 283 -8.38 -6.65 6.71
C ASP A 283 -7.11 -6.96 5.91
N LEU A 284 -6.07 -7.38 6.63
CA LEU A 284 -4.72 -7.66 6.11
C LEU A 284 -4.42 -9.17 6.08
N THR A 285 -5.42 -10.02 6.28
CA THR A 285 -5.21 -11.48 6.43
C THR A 285 -4.47 -12.10 5.24
N ASP A 286 -4.79 -11.63 4.03
CA ASP A 286 -4.22 -12.12 2.77
C ASP A 286 -3.15 -11.17 2.18
N SER A 287 -2.61 -10.23 2.96
CA SER A 287 -1.59 -9.30 2.48
C SER A 287 -0.39 -10.04 1.90
N GLY A 288 0.00 -9.69 0.68
CA GLY A 288 1.09 -10.32 -0.07
C GLY A 288 0.65 -11.51 -0.95
N ALA A 289 -0.60 -11.96 -0.86
CA ALA A 289 -1.10 -13.02 -1.75
C ALA A 289 -1.02 -12.58 -3.21
N THR A 290 -0.53 -13.45 -4.09
CA THR A 290 -0.34 -13.16 -5.52
C THR A 290 -1.37 -13.86 -6.38
N ARG A 291 -1.90 -13.14 -7.38
CA ARG A 291 -2.77 -13.67 -8.44
C ARG A 291 -2.13 -13.36 -9.79
N TRP A 292 -1.74 -14.40 -10.51
CA TRP A 292 -1.21 -14.33 -11.87
C TRP A 292 -2.35 -14.26 -12.88
N LEU A 293 -2.24 -13.40 -13.89
CA LEU A 293 -3.31 -13.13 -14.87
C LEU A 293 -2.93 -13.56 -16.29
#